data_AF-X1AYM2-F1
#
_entry.id   AF-X1AYM2-F1
#
_cell.length_a   1.000
_cell.length_b   1.000
_cell.length_c   1.000
_cell.angle_alpha   90.00
_cell.angle_beta   90.00
_cell.angle_gamma   90.00
#
_symmetry.space_group_name_H-M   'P 1'
#
loop_
_entity.id
_entity.type
_entity.pdbx_description
1 polymer ?
#
loop_
_entity_poly.entity_id
_entity_poly.type
_entity_poly.pdbx_seq_one_letter_code
_entity_poly.pdbx_strand_id
1 'polypeptide(L)' 'MDAYDVMRKGRPYKRKMSKKEAIVELRRFSGKQFDPELVEIFIDKVLCNEKQTQKVMVRL' A
#
# COMPACT_ATOMS: atom_id res chain seq x y z
N MET A 1 -11.79 -1.82 6.86
CA MET A 1 -11.43 -0.98 5.70
C MET A 1 -10.03 -0.45 5.94
N ASP A 2 -9.08 -0.80 5.09
CA ASP A 2 -7.67 -0.44 5.28
C ASP A 2 -7.35 0.97 4.77
N ALA A 3 -6.26 1.55 5.27
CA ALA A 3 -5.85 2.91 4.97
C ALA A 3 -5.70 3.17 3.45
N TYR A 4 -5.08 2.23 2.72
CA TYR A 4 -4.92 2.34 1.27
C TYR A 4 -6.26 2.33 0.53
N ASP A 5 -7.21 1.50 0.97
CA ASP A 5 -8.52 1.37 0.35
C ASP A 5 -9.36 2.65 0.54
N VAL A 6 -9.26 3.27 1.72
CA VAL A 6 -9.82 4.60 2.00
C VAL A 6 -9.21 5.67 1.12
N MET A 7 -7.89 5.67 0.93
CA MET A 7 -7.20 6.64 0.05
C MET A 7 -7.68 6.51 -1.40
N ARG A 8 -7.89 5.27 -1.88
CA ARG A 8 -8.30 4.98 -3.27
C ARG A 8 -9.78 5.19 -3.54
N LYS A 9 -10.66 4.93 -2.57
CA LYS A 9 -12.11 5.17 -2.70
C LYS A 9 -12.47 6.64 -2.53
N GLY A 10 -11.62 7.40 -1.83
CA GLY A 10 -11.93 8.77 -1.43
C GLY A 10 -13.01 8.79 -0.35
N ARG A 11 -13.45 10.00 0.00
CA ARG A 11 -14.53 10.27 0.95
C ARG A 11 -15.41 11.37 0.36
N PRO A 12 -16.67 11.55 0.82
CA PRO A 12 -17.55 12.62 0.34
C PRO A 12 -16.87 14.00 0.31
N TYR A 13 -15.97 14.25 1.25
CA TYR A 13 -15.23 15.51 1.41
C TYR A 13 -13.77 15.47 0.95
N LYS A 14 -13.27 14.32 0.48
CA LYS A 14 -11.87 14.17 0.04
C LYS A 14 -11.81 13.36 -1.23
N ARG A 15 -11.30 13.98 -2.30
CA ARG A 15 -11.13 13.31 -3.59
C ARG A 15 -10.28 12.05 -3.44
N LYS A 16 -10.60 11.05 -4.27
CA LYS A 16 -9.82 9.82 -4.38
C LYS A 16 -8.36 10.15 -4.73
N MET A 17 -7.43 9.53 -4.03
CA MET A 17 -6.01 9.62 -4.36
C MET A 17 -5.69 8.66 -5.50
N SER A 18 -4.84 9.09 -6.42
CA SER A 18 -4.12 8.21 -7.34
C SER A 18 -3.20 7.25 -6.57
N LYS A 19 -2.76 6.18 -7.23
CA LYS A 19 -1.81 5.23 -6.65
C LYS A 19 -0.51 5.92 -6.21
N LYS A 20 -0.02 6.86 -7.03
CA LYS A 20 1.18 7.65 -6.73
C LYS A 20 1.00 8.54 -5.50
N GLU A 21 -0.14 9.23 -5.40
CA GLU A 21 -0.45 10.06 -4.24
C GLU A 21 -0.61 9.23 -2.96
N ALA A 22 -1.23 8.05 -3.04
CA ALA A 22 -1.33 7.13 -1.91
C ALA A 22 0.05 6.63 -1.45
N ILE A 23 0.97 6.33 -2.39
CA ILE A 23 2.36 5.94 -2.06
C ILE A 23 3.08 7.07 -1.31
N VAL A 24 2.93 8.32 -1.77
CA VAL A 24 3.54 9.49 -1.10
C VAL A 24 2.99 9.66 0.31
N GLU A 25 1.67 9.55 0.49
CA GLU A 25 1.04 9.68 1.82
C GLU A 25 1.46 8.54 2.76
N LEU A 26 1.53 7.30 2.28
CA LEU A 26 2.02 6.15 3.07
C LEU A 26 3.46 6.38 3.54
N ARG A 27 4.35 6.85 2.65
CA ARG A 27 5.73 7.23 3.02
C ARG A 27 5.78 8.40 4.00
N ARG A 28 4.88 9.38 3.88
CA ARG A 28 4.82 10.53 4.79
C ARG A 28 4.49 10.13 6.23
N PHE A 29 3.67 9.11 6.42
CA PHE A 29 3.27 8.60 7.73
C PHE A 29 4.03 7.33 8.18
N SER A 30 4.97 6.87 7.36
CA SER A 30 5.95 5.84 7.70
C SER A 30 6.75 6.24 8.93
N GLY A 31 6.87 5.34 9.90
CA GLY A 31 7.57 5.55 11.17
C GLY A 31 6.79 6.34 12.21
N LYS A 32 5.56 6.74 11.91
CA LYS A 32 4.65 7.41 12.87
C LYS A 32 3.38 6.61 13.09
N GLN A 33 2.64 6.38 12.01
CA GLN A 33 1.37 5.66 12.03
C GLN A 33 1.50 4.27 11.40
N PHE A 34 2.48 4.10 10.51
CA PHE A 34 2.76 2.85 9.85
C PHE A 34 4.18 2.40 10.14
N ASP A 35 4.39 1.10 10.17
CA ASP A 35 5.72 0.52 10.22
C ASP A 35 6.49 0.84 8.93
N PRO A 36 7.70 1.43 9.01
CA PRO A 36 8.45 1.81 7.82
C PRO A 36 8.80 0.66 6.88
N GLU A 37 9.15 -0.49 7.45
CA GLU A 37 9.53 -1.67 6.69
C GLU A 37 8.29 -2.23 5.96
N LEU A 38 7.15 -2.30 6.65
CA LEU A 38 5.90 -2.74 6.04
C LEU A 38 5.41 -1.80 4.94
N VAL A 39 5.60 -0.47 5.09
CA VAL A 39 5.23 0.50 4.06
C VAL A 39 6.03 0.26 2.78
N GLU A 40 7.35 0.08 2.89
CA GLU A 40 8.19 -0.15 1.72
C GLU A 40 7.93 -1.53 1.09
N ILE A 41 7.72 -2.58 1.89
CA ILE A 41 7.30 -3.91 1.38
C ILE A 41 5.96 -3.82 0.66
N PHE A 42 4.98 -3.10 1.22
CA PHE A 42 3.67 -2.93 0.60
C PHE A 42 3.78 -2.18 -0.74
N ILE A 43 4.57 -1.10 -0.77
CA ILE A 43 4.82 -0.35 -2.00
C ILE A 43 5.50 -1.24 -3.04
N ASP A 44 6.56 -1.96 -2.68
CA ASP A 44 7.31 -2.81 -3.61
C ASP A 44 6.48 -4.02 -4.10
N LYS A 45 5.95 -4.81 -3.16
CA LYS A 45 5.33 -6.11 -3.45
C LYS A 45 3.88 -6.05 -3.88
N VAL A 46 3.13 -5.06 -3.42
CA VAL A 46 1.68 -4.95 -3.69
C VAL A 46 1.38 -3.84 -4.69
N LEU A 47 2.08 -2.71 -4.61
CA LEU A 47 1.82 -1.57 -5.49
C LEU A 47 2.73 -1.56 -6.72
N CYS A 48 4.01 -1.92 -6.64
CA CYS A 48 4.92 -1.86 -7.80
C CYS A 48 4.99 -3.17 -8.59
N ASN A 49 4.48 -4.28 -8.03
CA ASN A 49 4.59 -5.59 -8.64
C ASN A 49 3.34 -5.93 -9.48
N GLU A 50 3.46 -5.88 -10.81
CA GLU A 50 2.45 -6.43 -11.74
C GLU A 50 2.66 -7.93 -12.03
N LYS A 51 3.71 -8.57 -11.49
CA LYS A 51 3.98 -10.01 -11.68
C LYS A 51 4.70 -10.63 -10.48
N GLN A 52 3.94 -11.22 -9.55
CA GLN A 52 4.47 -12.22 -8.62
C GLN A 52 3.33 -13.06 -8.03
N THR A 53 2.59 -13.73 -8.93
CA THR A 53 1.83 -14.93 -8.57
C THR A 53 2.78 -16.13 -8.66
N GLN A 54 2.76 -16.97 -7.61
CA GLN A 54 3.35 -18.31 -7.48
C GLN A 54 4.86 -18.43 -7.12
N LYS A 55 5.12 -18.68 -5.81
CA LYS A 55 5.61 -19.97 -5.30
C LYS A 55 5.63 -19.95 -3.76
N VAL A 56 4.49 -20.15 -3.11
CA VAL A 56 4.53 -20.62 -1.71
C VAL A 56 4.83 -22.10 -1.79
N MET A 57 6.10 -22.43 -1.58
CA MET A 57 6.60 -23.79 -1.49
C MET A 57 6.02 -24.39 -0.20
N VAL A 58 4.92 -25.16 -0.31
CA VAL A 58 4.52 -26.07 0.78
C VAL A 58 5.66 -27.07 0.90
N ARG A 59 6.44 -26.96 1.98
CA ARG A 59 7.34 -28.04 2.38
C ARG A 59 6.47 -29.14 2.99
N LEU A 60 6.70 -30.35 2.48
CA LEU A 60 6.17 -31.63 2.96
C LEU A 60 6.35 -31.78 4.47
#